data_AF-A0A356XG97-F1
#
_entry.id   AF-A0A356XG97-F1
#
_cell.length_a   1.000
_cell.length_b   1.000
_cell.length_c   1.000
_cell.angle_alpha   90.00
_cell.angle_beta   90.00
_cell.angle_gamma   90.00
#
_symmetry.space_group_name_H-M   'P 1'
#
loop_
_entity.id
_entity.type
_entity.pdbx_description
1 polymer ?
#
loop_
_entity_poly.entity_id
_entity_poly.type
_entity_poly.pdbx_seq_one_letter_code
_entity_poly.pdbx_strand_id
1 'polypeptide(L)'
;MADDMGDGQYRQELQDIYDLGIRSFEKKLWNGEYYNLWSDGSVKDECCMTDQISGEWFARLVGSGGFLSDERTAVVLKNIFKYNYSKEYGLMNGSYPKGRKPRHSTYLNAQAMATWTGIEYAFASAMIGSGFVSEATEIIRNVEDRYRRAGRIWNHIECGQHYYRAMSSWCTLLAITGFQVDVPRKTVRFAPAMDGEVWRAPWYACSGWGIMLRTQDAIEITCIDGTLEFEKIVLAIPGTCDPKFLFDDIQLKGVTTIIKKDEWVISLEECLCIREGQRVVCRIG
;
A
#
# COMPACT_ATOMS: atom_id res chain seq x y z
N MET A 1 11.64 -12.78 -7.60
CA MET A 1 13.08 -12.58 -7.89
C MET A 1 13.80 -13.89 -8.22
N ALA A 2 14.01 -14.83 -7.28
CA ALA A 2 14.70 -16.09 -7.58
C ALA A 2 14.01 -16.87 -8.73
N ASP A 3 12.67 -16.93 -8.72
CA ASP A 3 11.87 -17.47 -9.83
C ASP A 3 12.13 -16.74 -11.16
N ASP A 4 12.23 -15.41 -11.14
CA ASP A 4 12.48 -14.59 -12.34
C ASP A 4 13.89 -14.82 -12.90
N MET A 5 14.83 -15.21 -12.03
CA MET A 5 16.20 -15.55 -12.39
C MET A 5 16.37 -17.03 -12.78
N GLY A 6 15.31 -17.83 -12.67
CA GLY A 6 15.38 -19.28 -12.91
C GLY A 6 16.14 -20.08 -11.85
N ASP A 7 16.40 -19.49 -10.68
CA ASP A 7 17.14 -20.14 -9.59
C ASP A 7 16.17 -20.87 -8.64
N GLY A 8 15.78 -22.08 -9.05
CA GLY A 8 14.83 -22.91 -8.30
C GLY A 8 15.35 -23.38 -6.95
N GLN A 9 16.67 -23.57 -6.79
CA GLN A 9 17.26 -23.97 -5.52
C GLN A 9 17.16 -22.82 -4.53
N TYR A 10 17.65 -21.64 -4.90
CA TYR A 10 17.61 -20.46 -4.03
C TYR A 10 16.18 -20.04 -3.71
N ARG A 11 15.26 -20.18 -4.67
CA ARG A 11 13.82 -20.01 -4.44
C ARG A 11 13.31 -20.90 -3.31
N GLN A 12 13.65 -22.19 -3.31
CA GLN A 12 13.21 -23.10 -2.26
C GLN A 12 13.82 -22.74 -0.90
N GLU A 13 15.10 -22.38 -0.86
CA GLU A 13 15.77 -21.92 0.37
C GLU A 13 15.07 -20.68 0.96
N LEU A 14 14.72 -19.70 0.11
CA LEU A 14 13.97 -18.51 0.53
C LEU A 14 12.55 -18.85 0.99
N GLN A 15 11.87 -19.79 0.33
CA GLN A 15 10.53 -20.23 0.71
C GLN A 15 10.53 -20.88 2.10
N ASP A 16 11.52 -21.73 2.40
CA ASP A 16 11.65 -22.38 3.70
C ASP A 16 11.88 -21.36 4.83
N ILE A 17 12.71 -20.34 4.58
CA ILE A 17 12.95 -19.22 5.51
C ILE A 17 11.67 -18.41 5.71
N TYR A 18 10.96 -18.10 4.63
CA TYR A 18 9.71 -17.34 4.66
C TYR A 18 8.62 -18.07 5.47
N ASP A 19 8.41 -19.35 5.22
CA ASP A 19 7.41 -20.18 5.92
C ASP A 19 7.75 -20.36 7.40
N LEU A 20 9.04 -20.48 7.75
CA LEU A 20 9.48 -20.49 9.14
C LEU A 20 9.27 -19.12 9.80
N GLY A 21 9.59 -18.04 9.09
CA GLY A 21 9.45 -16.66 9.53
C GLY A 21 8.02 -16.32 9.92
N ILE A 22 7.05 -16.57 9.03
CA ILE A 22 5.63 -16.30 9.26
C ILE A 22 5.09 -17.11 10.44
N ARG A 23 5.38 -18.42 10.47
CA ARG A 23 4.94 -19.29 11.57
C ARG A 23 5.50 -18.82 12.91
N SER A 24 6.75 -18.39 12.96
CA SER A 24 7.37 -17.84 14.16
C SER A 24 6.75 -16.50 14.55
N PHE A 25 6.54 -15.59 13.59
CA PHE A 25 5.94 -14.27 13.79
C PHE A 25 4.53 -14.38 14.38
N GLU A 26 3.64 -15.13 13.72
CA GLU A 26 2.27 -15.38 14.19
C GLU A 26 2.28 -16.02 15.58
N LYS A 27 3.04 -17.10 15.78
CA LYS A 27 3.05 -17.85 17.05
C LYS A 27 3.57 -17.02 18.23
N LYS A 28 4.61 -16.22 18.02
CA LYS A 28 5.32 -15.53 19.12
C LYS A 28 4.73 -14.17 19.45
N LEU A 29 4.18 -13.46 18.47
CA LEU A 29 3.82 -12.05 18.64
C LEU A 29 2.32 -11.79 18.62
N TRP A 30 1.50 -12.60 17.92
CA TRP A 30 0.06 -12.37 17.87
C TRP A 30 -0.58 -12.47 19.26
N ASN A 31 -1.31 -11.43 19.67
CA ASN A 31 -1.92 -11.36 21.00
C ASN A 31 -3.47 -11.38 21.00
N GLY A 32 -4.07 -11.58 19.83
CA GLY A 32 -5.54 -11.56 19.62
C GLY A 32 -6.08 -10.27 19.02
N GLU A 33 -5.33 -9.16 19.09
CA GLU A 33 -5.73 -7.86 18.53
C GLU A 33 -4.65 -7.25 17.62
N TYR A 34 -3.39 -7.39 18.01
CA TYR A 34 -2.21 -6.88 17.31
C TYR A 34 -0.98 -7.76 17.66
N TYR A 35 0.18 -7.40 17.15
CA TYR A 35 1.45 -8.08 17.44
C TYR A 35 2.20 -7.37 18.58
N ASN A 36 2.62 -8.13 19.57
CA ASN A 36 3.49 -7.65 20.65
C ASN A 36 4.80 -7.09 20.05
N LEU A 37 5.33 -6.02 20.65
CA LEU A 37 6.57 -5.38 20.20
C LEU A 37 7.74 -6.36 20.16
N TRP A 38 7.87 -7.21 21.19
CA TRP A 38 8.81 -8.32 21.22
C TRP A 38 8.38 -9.40 22.21
N SER A 39 8.97 -10.59 22.06
CA SER A 39 8.76 -11.75 22.92
C SER A 39 10.06 -12.54 23.09
N ASP A 40 10.43 -12.83 24.33
CA ASP A 40 11.56 -13.66 24.73
C ASP A 40 11.13 -14.63 25.84
N GLY A 41 10.98 -15.91 25.47
CA GLY A 41 10.46 -16.94 26.36
C GLY A 41 9.05 -16.61 26.88
N SER A 42 8.92 -16.45 28.20
CA SER A 42 7.67 -16.04 28.86
C SER A 42 7.50 -14.53 29.00
N VAL A 43 8.54 -13.75 28.66
CA VAL A 43 8.54 -12.30 28.76
C VAL A 43 8.13 -11.70 27.42
N LYS A 44 7.20 -10.75 27.48
CA LYS A 44 6.75 -9.97 26.31
C LYS A 44 6.61 -8.51 26.66
N ASP A 45 6.74 -7.68 25.63
CA ASP A 45 6.34 -6.27 25.65
C ASP A 45 5.11 -6.09 24.75
N GLU A 46 3.99 -5.74 25.37
CA GLU A 46 2.68 -5.62 24.70
C GLU A 46 2.40 -4.18 24.25
N CYS A 47 3.44 -3.34 24.15
CA CYS A 47 3.34 -2.03 23.48
C CYS A 47 2.80 -2.24 22.05
N CYS A 48 1.73 -1.53 21.71
CA CYS A 48 1.16 -1.53 20.38
C CYS A 48 1.99 -0.57 19.51
N MET A 49 2.90 -1.10 18.71
CA MET A 49 3.72 -0.30 17.78
C MET A 49 2.95 -0.02 16.49
N THR A 50 3.00 1.21 15.99
CA THR A 50 2.32 1.59 14.74
C THR A 50 2.89 0.88 13.53
N ASP A 51 4.20 0.68 13.49
CA ASP A 51 4.92 0.11 12.35
C ASP A 51 5.13 -1.42 12.47
N GLN A 52 4.34 -2.09 13.31
CA GLN A 52 4.49 -3.53 13.63
C GLN A 52 4.32 -4.49 12.45
N ILE A 53 3.69 -4.03 11.35
CA ILE A 53 3.46 -4.79 10.12
C ILE A 53 4.02 -4.06 8.89
N SER A 54 5.11 -3.32 9.05
CA SER A 54 5.75 -2.56 7.96
C SER A 54 6.13 -3.43 6.75
N GLY A 55 6.58 -4.67 7.00
CA GLY A 55 6.83 -5.65 5.94
C GLY A 55 5.57 -6.00 5.14
N GLU A 56 4.43 -6.14 5.81
CA GLU A 56 3.14 -6.47 5.19
C GLU A 56 2.68 -5.31 4.31
N TRP A 57 2.79 -4.09 4.86
CA TRP A 57 2.51 -2.86 4.14
C TRP A 57 3.35 -2.76 2.87
N PHE A 58 4.67 -2.94 2.99
CA PHE A 58 5.56 -2.78 1.85
C PHE A 58 5.29 -3.84 0.77
N ALA A 59 5.15 -5.10 1.17
CA ALA A 59 4.89 -6.21 0.24
C ALA A 59 3.58 -6.00 -0.54
N ARG A 60 2.52 -5.55 0.13
CA ARG A 60 1.26 -5.20 -0.52
C ARG A 60 1.39 -3.98 -1.43
N LEU A 61 2.08 -2.94 -0.98
CA LEU A 61 2.25 -1.69 -1.72
C LEU A 61 2.98 -1.91 -3.05
N VAL A 62 4.03 -2.74 -3.06
CA VAL A 62 4.82 -3.05 -4.27
C VAL A 62 4.22 -4.17 -5.14
N GLY A 63 3.08 -4.73 -4.74
CA GLY A 63 2.37 -5.74 -5.53
C GLY A 63 2.92 -7.17 -5.40
N SER A 64 3.79 -7.45 -4.43
CA SER A 64 4.26 -8.83 -4.17
C SER A 64 3.25 -9.68 -3.39
N GLY A 65 2.12 -9.10 -3.01
CA GLY A 65 1.14 -9.70 -2.10
C GLY A 65 1.48 -9.48 -0.63
N GLY A 66 0.58 -9.90 0.25
CA GLY A 66 0.78 -9.92 1.70
C GLY A 66 1.19 -11.30 2.22
N PHE A 67 1.83 -11.35 3.37
CA PHE A 67 2.08 -12.57 4.14
C PHE A 67 1.04 -12.80 5.24
N LEU A 68 0.19 -11.81 5.53
CA LEU A 68 -0.97 -11.94 6.40
C LEU A 68 -2.26 -12.03 5.58
N SER A 69 -3.30 -12.63 6.17
CA SER A 69 -4.63 -12.57 5.56
C SER A 69 -5.17 -11.12 5.58
N ASP A 70 -6.10 -10.82 4.69
CA ASP A 70 -6.75 -9.50 4.62
C ASP A 70 -7.49 -9.19 5.93
N GLU A 71 -8.12 -10.20 6.55
CA GLU A 71 -8.81 -10.06 7.83
C GLU A 71 -7.82 -9.77 8.97
N ARG A 72 -6.68 -10.48 9.02
CA ARG A 72 -5.63 -10.25 10.02
C ARG A 72 -5.08 -8.84 9.89
N THR A 73 -4.76 -8.42 8.67
CA THR A 73 -4.26 -7.08 8.36
C THR A 73 -5.27 -6.01 8.80
N ALA A 74 -6.55 -6.19 8.45
CA ALA A 74 -7.61 -5.28 8.85
C ALA A 74 -7.78 -5.16 10.36
N VAL A 75 -7.72 -6.27 11.10
CA VAL A 75 -7.80 -6.27 12.57
C VAL A 75 -6.63 -5.51 13.20
N VAL A 76 -5.41 -5.74 12.70
CA VAL A 76 -4.19 -5.07 13.20
C VAL A 76 -4.26 -3.56 12.96
N LEU A 77 -4.55 -3.14 11.72
CA LEU A 77 -4.65 -1.72 11.36
C LEU A 77 -5.71 -0.99 12.19
N LYS A 78 -6.90 -1.58 12.36
CA LYS A 78 -7.96 -1.00 13.20
C LYS A 78 -7.53 -0.82 14.64
N ASN A 79 -6.83 -1.80 15.22
CA ASN A 79 -6.36 -1.70 16.60
C ASN A 79 -5.22 -0.70 16.76
N ILE A 80 -4.29 -0.60 15.80
CA ILE A 80 -3.26 0.45 15.81
C ILE A 80 -3.91 1.83 15.75
N PHE A 81 -4.85 2.06 14.82
CA PHE A 81 -5.58 3.33 14.76
C PHE A 81 -6.28 3.63 16.08
N LYS A 82 -7.02 2.66 16.64
CA LYS A 82 -7.73 2.79 17.92
C LYS A 82 -6.81 3.16 19.09
N TYR A 83 -5.62 2.56 19.18
CA TYR A 83 -4.75 2.72 20.35
C TYR A 83 -3.72 3.84 20.20
N ASN A 84 -3.29 4.14 18.99
CA ASN A 84 -2.16 5.04 18.74
C ASN A 84 -2.55 6.37 18.12
N TYR A 85 -3.76 6.50 17.55
CA TYR A 85 -4.22 7.74 16.94
C TYR A 85 -5.11 8.57 17.86
N SER A 86 -4.93 9.89 17.82
CA SER A 86 -5.91 10.86 18.29
C SER A 86 -5.85 12.14 17.46
N LYS A 87 -6.96 12.89 17.40
CA LYS A 87 -7.00 14.18 16.70
C LYS A 87 -6.06 15.23 17.32
N GLU A 88 -5.79 15.11 18.62
CA GLU A 88 -4.93 16.06 19.35
C GLU A 88 -3.44 15.77 19.10
N TYR A 89 -3.02 14.51 19.21
CA TYR A 89 -1.61 14.13 19.17
C TYR A 89 -1.14 13.61 17.81
N GLY A 90 -2.05 13.19 16.93
CA GLY A 90 -1.72 12.46 15.70
C GLY A 90 -1.54 10.96 15.97
N LEU A 91 -0.82 10.27 15.08
CA LEU A 91 -0.55 8.84 15.21
C LEU A 91 0.82 8.63 15.87
N MET A 92 0.82 8.24 17.15
CA MET A 92 2.04 7.97 17.92
C MET A 92 2.72 6.69 17.44
N ASN A 93 4.04 6.57 17.61
CA ASN A 93 4.78 5.37 17.22
C ASN A 93 4.44 4.14 18.08
N GLY A 94 4.07 4.34 19.35
CA GLY A 94 3.67 3.25 20.21
C GLY A 94 2.86 3.71 21.42
N SER A 95 1.93 2.86 21.85
CA SER A 95 1.14 3.07 23.06
C SER A 95 1.01 1.77 23.86
N TYR A 96 0.67 1.88 25.15
CA TYR A 96 0.24 0.74 25.95
C TYR A 96 -1.28 0.76 26.09
N PRO A 97 -2.01 -0.14 25.40
CA PRO A 97 -3.45 -0.28 25.58
C PRO A 97 -3.82 -0.58 27.04
N LYS A 98 -5.04 -0.18 27.43
CA LYS A 98 -5.54 -0.36 28.80
C LYS A 98 -5.40 -1.83 29.23
N GLY A 99 -4.78 -2.05 30.40
CA GLY A 99 -4.56 -3.38 30.96
C GLY A 99 -3.26 -4.07 30.53
N ARG A 100 -2.49 -3.49 29.59
CA ARG A 100 -1.16 -3.96 29.24
C ARG A 100 -0.12 -3.41 30.22
N LYS A 101 0.84 -4.23 30.61
CA LYS A 101 1.89 -3.86 31.56
C LYS A 101 3.02 -3.12 30.84
N PRO A 102 3.32 -1.86 31.17
CA PRO A 102 4.44 -1.15 30.56
C PRO A 102 5.80 -1.79 30.89
N ARG A 103 6.74 -1.73 29.94
CA ARG A 103 8.12 -2.17 30.09
C ARG A 103 9.07 -0.98 30.08
N HIS A 104 10.10 -1.03 30.90
CA HIS A 104 11.03 0.08 31.09
C HIS A 104 11.70 0.56 29.80
N SER A 105 12.00 -0.33 28.86
CA SER A 105 12.61 0.00 27.56
C SER A 105 11.77 0.93 26.69
N THR A 106 10.44 0.87 26.83
CA THR A 106 9.49 1.46 25.87
C THR A 106 8.56 2.46 26.55
N TYR A 107 8.28 2.28 27.83
CA TYR A 107 7.40 3.16 28.60
C TYR A 107 7.99 4.56 28.74
N LEU A 108 7.19 5.57 28.36
CA LEU A 108 7.58 6.98 28.32
C LEU A 108 8.83 7.26 27.46
N ASN A 109 9.15 6.34 26.53
CA ASN A 109 10.21 6.54 25.57
C ASN A 109 9.80 7.67 24.60
N ALA A 110 10.68 8.65 24.41
CA ALA A 110 10.41 9.80 23.56
C ALA A 110 10.12 9.41 22.10
N GLN A 111 10.72 8.33 21.59
CA GLN A 111 10.42 7.82 20.26
C GLN A 111 9.05 7.14 20.23
N ALA A 112 8.69 6.36 21.24
CA ALA A 112 7.37 5.71 21.30
C ALA A 112 6.22 6.74 21.36
N MET A 113 6.40 7.81 22.13
CA MET A 113 5.41 8.89 22.26
C MET A 113 5.44 9.90 21.11
N ALA A 114 6.43 9.84 20.22
CA ALA A 114 6.52 10.74 19.08
C ALA A 114 5.61 10.30 17.94
N THR A 115 5.19 11.28 17.13
CA THR A 115 4.61 11.07 15.81
C THR A 115 5.71 11.21 14.76
N TRP A 116 6.03 10.12 14.06
CA TRP A 116 6.96 10.20 12.94
C TRP A 116 6.19 10.30 11.64
N THR A 117 6.28 11.46 10.98
CA THR A 117 5.45 11.75 9.79
C THR A 117 5.58 10.71 8.68
N GLY A 118 6.77 10.16 8.47
CA GLY A 118 6.97 9.11 7.52
C GLY A 118 6.25 7.80 7.89
N ILE A 119 6.15 7.48 9.18
CA ILE A 119 5.35 6.35 9.68
C ILE A 119 3.85 6.66 9.54
N GLU A 120 3.43 7.91 9.79
CA GLU A 120 2.04 8.33 9.62
C GLU A 120 1.56 8.15 8.17
N TYR A 121 2.36 8.56 7.18
CA TYR A 121 2.02 8.35 5.77
C TYR A 121 2.11 6.88 5.34
N ALA A 122 3.11 6.13 5.82
CA ALA A 122 3.22 4.70 5.55
C ALA A 122 1.98 3.95 6.07
N PHE A 123 1.63 4.17 7.33
CA PHE A 123 0.44 3.59 7.95
C PHE A 123 -0.86 4.02 7.26
N ALA A 124 -1.00 5.31 6.92
CA ALA A 124 -2.15 5.81 6.17
C ALA A 124 -2.26 5.13 4.78
N SER A 125 -1.15 4.87 4.09
CA SER A 125 -1.18 4.13 2.82
C SER A 125 -1.57 2.65 3.01
N ALA A 126 -1.16 2.00 4.09
CA ALA A 126 -1.59 0.64 4.42
C ALA A 126 -3.11 0.58 4.72
N MET A 127 -3.62 1.60 5.42
CA MET A 127 -5.04 1.80 5.68
C MET A 127 -5.84 1.97 4.39
N ILE A 128 -5.38 2.82 3.47
CA ILE A 128 -5.99 3.00 2.13
C ILE A 128 -6.05 1.67 1.39
N GLY A 129 -4.93 0.94 1.31
CA GLY A 129 -4.84 -0.36 0.64
C GLY A 129 -5.72 -1.45 1.27
N SER A 130 -6.19 -1.25 2.51
CA SER A 130 -7.11 -2.16 3.22
C SER A 130 -8.55 -1.63 3.26
N GLY A 131 -8.85 -0.55 2.53
CA GLY A 131 -10.20 0.04 2.42
C GLY A 131 -10.58 1.05 3.51
N PHE A 132 -9.68 1.41 4.43
CA PHE A 132 -9.92 2.37 5.52
C PHE A 132 -9.56 3.80 5.10
N VAL A 133 -10.14 4.26 3.98
CA VAL A 133 -9.80 5.55 3.36
C VAL A 133 -10.15 6.74 4.25
N SER A 134 -11.25 6.66 5.02
CA SER A 134 -11.69 7.76 5.88
C SER A 134 -10.71 8.01 7.03
N GLU A 135 -10.32 6.95 7.73
CA GLU A 135 -9.36 6.99 8.82
C GLU A 135 -7.95 7.39 8.34
N ALA A 136 -7.53 6.89 7.17
CA ALA A 136 -6.28 7.32 6.54
C ALA A 136 -6.28 8.81 6.21
N THR A 137 -7.39 9.33 5.66
CA THR A 137 -7.55 10.74 5.34
C THR A 137 -7.49 11.61 6.60
N GLU A 138 -8.04 11.12 7.71
CA GLU A 138 -7.98 11.80 9.01
C GLU A 138 -6.53 11.90 9.54
N ILE A 139 -5.71 10.87 9.39
CA ILE A 139 -4.27 10.92 9.70
C ILE A 139 -3.55 11.94 8.80
N ILE A 140 -3.75 11.86 7.49
CA ILE A 140 -3.09 12.74 6.52
C ILE A 140 -3.43 14.21 6.79
N ARG A 141 -4.72 14.52 7.05
CA ARG A 141 -5.16 15.87 7.42
C ARG A 141 -4.53 16.33 8.74
N ASN A 142 -4.42 15.44 9.72
CA ASN A 142 -3.79 15.78 11.00
C ASN A 142 -2.32 16.20 10.83
N VAL A 143 -1.57 15.44 10.02
CA VAL A 143 -0.19 15.79 9.66
C VAL A 143 -0.14 17.18 9.02
N GLU A 144 -0.95 17.41 7.99
CA GLU A 144 -1.00 18.67 7.25
C GLU A 144 -1.34 19.86 8.15
N ASP A 145 -2.40 19.75 8.95
CA ASP A 145 -2.84 20.80 9.86
C ASP A 145 -1.78 21.11 10.91
N ARG A 146 -1.10 20.09 11.45
CA ARG A 146 -0.04 20.26 12.44
C ARG A 146 1.13 21.08 11.88
N TYR A 147 1.59 20.78 10.67
CA TYR A 147 2.70 21.51 10.05
C TYR A 147 2.30 22.87 9.49
N ARG A 148 1.08 23.02 8.95
CA ARG A 148 0.54 24.32 8.53
C ARG A 148 0.41 25.28 9.71
N ARG A 149 -0.21 24.86 10.81
CA ARG A 149 -0.35 25.70 12.02
C ARG A 149 0.99 26.10 12.62
N ALA A 150 1.99 25.22 12.52
CA ALA A 150 3.35 25.51 13.01
C ALA A 150 4.17 26.40 12.06
N GLY A 151 3.68 26.74 10.87
CA GLY A 151 4.46 27.44 9.83
C GLY A 151 5.62 26.60 9.28
N ARG A 152 5.49 25.27 9.31
CA ARG A 152 6.54 24.27 9.01
C ARG A 152 6.18 23.33 7.86
N ILE A 153 5.43 23.82 6.88
CA ILE A 153 4.94 23.03 5.74
C ILE A 153 6.05 22.29 4.94
N TRP A 154 7.30 22.76 5.00
CA TRP A 154 8.46 22.15 4.35
C TRP A 154 9.49 21.56 5.33
N ASN A 155 9.12 21.47 6.61
CA ASN A 155 10.01 21.04 7.69
C ASN A 155 9.27 20.06 8.61
N HIS A 156 9.07 18.85 8.10
CA HIS A 156 8.56 17.74 8.88
C HIS A 156 9.62 17.27 9.88
N ILE A 157 9.21 17.09 11.14
CA ILE A 157 10.08 16.82 12.28
C ILE A 157 9.85 15.39 12.78
N GLU A 158 10.95 14.65 12.87
CA GLU A 158 10.99 13.33 13.50
C GLU A 158 12.18 13.27 14.47
N CYS A 159 13.27 12.59 14.07
CA CYS A 159 14.56 12.59 14.78
C CYS A 159 15.41 13.85 14.48
N GLY A 160 14.83 14.86 13.82
CA GLY A 160 15.51 16.06 13.36
C GLY A 160 14.61 16.92 12.47
N GLN A 161 15.16 18.02 11.95
CA GLN A 161 14.48 18.92 11.01
C GLN A 161 14.76 18.52 9.55
N HIS A 162 13.87 18.89 8.63
CA HIS A 162 13.95 18.58 7.20
C HIS A 162 14.17 17.08 6.94
N TYR A 163 13.47 16.24 7.70
CA TYR A 163 13.72 14.81 7.72
C TYR A 163 13.12 14.13 6.48
N TYR A 164 13.91 13.29 5.81
CA TYR A 164 13.57 12.69 4.52
C TYR A 164 12.35 11.75 4.56
N ARG A 165 12.05 11.17 5.73
CA ARG A 165 11.07 10.09 5.86
C ARG A 165 9.65 10.52 5.49
N ALA A 166 9.32 11.80 5.60
CA ALA A 166 8.04 12.34 5.15
C ALA A 166 7.76 12.11 3.65
N MET A 167 8.79 11.83 2.83
CA MET A 167 8.62 11.43 1.43
C MET A 167 7.83 10.12 1.26
N SER A 168 7.60 9.33 2.32
CA SER A 168 6.65 8.22 2.27
C SER A 168 5.20 8.68 1.99
N SER A 169 4.92 9.99 1.98
CA SER A 169 3.68 10.54 1.43
C SER A 169 3.41 10.06 0.00
N TRP A 170 4.43 9.76 -0.80
CA TRP A 170 4.25 9.16 -2.13
C TRP A 170 3.57 7.79 -2.08
N CYS A 171 3.71 7.04 -0.97
CA CYS A 171 3.02 5.77 -0.80
C CYS A 171 1.49 5.95 -0.72
N THR A 172 0.99 7.10 -0.26
CA THR A 172 -0.46 7.36 -0.27
C THR A 172 -0.97 7.54 -1.70
N LEU A 173 -0.17 8.11 -2.61
CA LEU A 173 -0.50 8.20 -4.04
C LEU A 173 -0.58 6.79 -4.68
N LEU A 174 0.38 5.93 -4.36
CA LEU A 174 0.38 4.55 -4.86
C LEU A 174 -0.85 3.78 -4.32
N ALA A 175 -1.13 3.91 -3.03
CA ALA A 175 -2.28 3.23 -2.42
C ALA A 175 -3.63 3.76 -2.93
N ILE A 176 -3.78 5.07 -3.14
CA ILE A 176 -5.06 5.65 -3.57
C ILE A 176 -5.39 5.33 -5.03
N THR A 177 -4.37 5.27 -5.90
CA THR A 177 -4.52 4.90 -7.31
C THR A 177 -4.56 3.38 -7.51
N GLY A 178 -3.97 2.62 -6.58
CA GLY A 178 -3.78 1.18 -6.69
C GLY A 178 -2.89 0.78 -7.88
N PHE A 179 -2.07 1.71 -8.38
CA PHE A 179 -1.20 1.49 -9.53
C PHE A 179 -0.01 0.61 -9.15
N GLN A 180 0.13 -0.53 -9.81
CA GLN A 180 1.25 -1.44 -9.63
C GLN A 180 1.69 -2.02 -10.97
N VAL A 181 2.99 -2.27 -11.11
CA VAL A 181 3.59 -2.85 -12.31
C VAL A 181 4.43 -4.05 -11.91
N ASP A 182 4.12 -5.21 -12.48
CA ASP A 182 4.94 -6.41 -12.43
C ASP A 182 5.57 -6.62 -13.80
N VAL A 183 6.82 -6.17 -13.93
CA VAL A 183 7.55 -6.21 -15.20
C VAL A 183 7.79 -7.64 -15.68
N PRO A 184 8.33 -8.58 -14.87
CA PRO A 184 8.57 -9.94 -15.34
C PRO A 184 7.31 -10.67 -15.79
N ARG A 185 6.16 -10.41 -15.15
CA ARG A 185 4.87 -11.02 -15.51
C ARG A 185 4.03 -10.15 -16.45
N LYS A 186 4.59 -9.04 -16.94
CA LYS A 186 3.93 -8.08 -17.85
C LYS A 186 2.51 -7.72 -17.40
N THR A 187 2.37 -7.44 -16.11
CA THR A 187 1.07 -7.15 -15.49
C THR A 187 1.04 -5.72 -14.99
N VAL A 188 -0.01 -4.99 -15.32
CA VAL A 188 -0.31 -3.68 -14.73
C VAL A 188 -1.61 -3.79 -13.97
N ARG A 189 -1.63 -3.21 -12.77
CA ARG A 189 -2.80 -3.22 -11.89
C ARG A 189 -3.31 -1.80 -11.66
N PHE A 190 -4.63 -1.67 -11.69
CA PHE A 190 -5.37 -0.47 -11.32
C PHE A 190 -6.48 -0.86 -10.34
N ALA A 191 -6.42 -0.35 -9.12
CA ALA A 191 -7.45 -0.57 -8.12
C ALA A 191 -7.59 0.68 -7.26
N PRO A 192 -8.19 1.75 -7.81
CA PRO A 192 -8.37 2.96 -7.06
C PRO A 192 -9.17 2.68 -5.79
N ALA A 193 -8.70 3.20 -4.66
CA ALA A 193 -9.38 3.05 -3.38
C ALA A 193 -10.54 4.05 -3.21
N MET A 194 -10.72 4.97 -4.17
CA MET A 194 -11.82 5.94 -4.21
C MET A 194 -12.63 5.76 -5.50
N ASP A 195 -13.94 5.59 -5.34
CA ASP A 195 -14.90 5.44 -6.42
C ASP A 195 -15.58 6.77 -6.79
N GLY A 196 -16.05 6.87 -8.03
CA GLY A 196 -16.97 7.92 -8.48
C GLY A 196 -16.36 9.31 -8.71
N GLU A 197 -15.12 9.56 -8.28
CA GLU A 197 -14.44 10.83 -8.50
C GLU A 197 -13.63 10.84 -9.80
N VAL A 198 -13.74 11.94 -10.56
CA VAL A 198 -12.83 12.22 -11.66
C VAL A 198 -11.52 12.70 -11.08
N TRP A 199 -10.45 11.95 -11.29
CA TRP A 199 -9.13 12.31 -10.78
C TRP A 199 -8.04 12.03 -11.81
N ARG A 200 -6.93 12.75 -11.65
CA ARG A 200 -5.74 12.63 -12.47
C ARG A 200 -4.53 12.50 -11.57
N ALA A 201 -3.71 11.48 -11.82
CA ALA A 201 -2.51 11.19 -11.03
C ALA A 201 -1.35 10.81 -11.95
N PRO A 202 -0.09 11.09 -11.56
CA PRO A 202 1.04 10.55 -12.29
C PRO A 202 1.19 9.05 -12.01
N TRP A 203 1.68 8.31 -12.99
CA TRP A 203 2.19 6.96 -12.80
C TRP A 203 3.68 6.90 -13.12
N TYR A 204 4.39 5.99 -12.46
CA TYR A 204 5.83 5.80 -12.62
C TYR A 204 6.16 4.31 -12.70
N ALA A 205 7.00 3.95 -13.65
CA ALA A 205 7.62 2.64 -13.76
C ALA A 205 9.13 2.81 -14.02
N CYS A 206 9.91 1.74 -13.92
CA CYS A 206 11.33 1.79 -14.28
C CYS A 206 11.56 2.07 -15.78
N SER A 207 10.57 1.80 -16.62
CA SER A 207 10.61 1.97 -18.08
C SER A 207 10.08 3.30 -18.58
N GLY A 208 9.39 4.09 -17.75
CA GLY A 208 8.74 5.32 -18.19
C GLY A 208 7.79 5.90 -17.14
N TRP A 209 7.16 7.01 -17.50
CA TRP A 209 6.17 7.68 -16.65
C TRP A 209 5.10 8.37 -17.48
N GLY A 210 4.01 8.73 -16.82
CA GLY A 210 2.91 9.38 -17.50
C GLY A 210 1.76 9.74 -16.59
N ILE A 211 0.56 9.79 -17.16
CA ILE A 211 -0.67 10.22 -16.49
C ILE A 211 -1.69 9.08 -16.49
N MET A 212 -2.32 8.88 -15.34
CA MET A 212 -3.58 8.17 -15.21
C MET A 212 -4.71 9.18 -15.07
N LEU A 213 -5.79 8.98 -15.81
CA LEU A 213 -7.04 9.72 -15.67
C LEU A 213 -8.17 8.72 -15.40
N ARG A 214 -8.87 8.90 -14.28
CA ARG A 214 -10.10 8.18 -13.99
C ARG A 214 -11.28 9.12 -14.27
N THR A 215 -12.21 8.68 -15.12
CA THR A 215 -13.51 9.34 -15.30
C THR A 215 -14.59 8.56 -14.55
N GLN A 216 -15.87 8.77 -14.82
CA GLN A 216 -16.93 7.91 -14.26
C GLN A 216 -16.92 6.52 -14.91
N ASP A 217 -16.69 6.48 -16.22
CA ASP A 217 -16.89 5.34 -17.12
C ASP A 217 -15.59 4.77 -17.71
N ALA A 218 -14.44 5.37 -17.40
CA ALA A 218 -13.16 4.94 -17.95
C ALA A 218 -11.96 5.13 -17.02
N ILE A 219 -10.89 4.39 -17.31
CA ILE A 219 -9.50 4.68 -16.91
C ILE A 219 -8.69 4.91 -18.18
N GLU A 220 -8.00 6.03 -18.27
CA GLU A 220 -7.04 6.35 -19.34
C GLU A 220 -5.63 6.38 -18.78
N ILE A 221 -4.69 5.80 -19.53
CA ILE A 221 -3.26 5.79 -19.24
C ILE A 221 -2.57 6.42 -20.43
N THR A 222 -1.90 7.55 -20.22
CA THR A 222 -1.08 8.21 -21.22
C THR A 222 0.37 8.07 -20.83
N CYS A 223 1.24 7.69 -21.78
CA CYS A 223 2.68 7.69 -21.57
C CYS A 223 3.26 9.03 -22.01
N ILE A 224 3.94 9.73 -21.10
CA ILE A 224 4.60 11.00 -21.41
C ILE A 224 6.01 10.73 -21.91
N ASP A 225 6.75 9.82 -21.29
CA ASP A 225 8.12 9.51 -21.67
C ASP A 225 8.45 8.05 -21.28
N GLY A 226 9.33 7.42 -22.06
CA GLY A 226 9.66 6.01 -21.94
C GLY A 226 8.58 5.09 -22.50
N THR A 227 8.35 3.96 -21.82
CA THR A 227 7.35 2.95 -22.23
C THR A 227 6.67 2.30 -21.03
N LEU A 228 5.51 1.69 -21.28
CA LEU A 228 4.86 0.74 -20.37
C LEU A 228 4.38 -0.47 -21.18
N GLU A 229 4.97 -1.62 -20.90
CA GLU A 229 4.70 -2.89 -21.58
C GLU A 229 3.88 -3.82 -20.67
N PHE A 230 2.80 -4.41 -21.20
CA PHE A 230 1.99 -5.38 -20.48
C PHE A 230 1.19 -6.31 -21.40
N GLU A 231 0.89 -7.50 -20.89
CA GLU A 231 -0.01 -8.51 -21.46
C GLU A 231 -1.26 -8.71 -20.60
N LYS A 232 -1.19 -8.32 -19.32
CA LYS A 232 -2.27 -8.48 -18.36
C LYS A 232 -2.59 -7.17 -17.67
N ILE A 233 -3.89 -6.91 -17.54
CA ILE A 233 -4.39 -5.80 -16.74
C ILE A 233 -5.27 -6.35 -15.64
N VAL A 234 -4.98 -5.96 -14.40
CA VAL A 234 -5.83 -6.22 -13.24
C VAL A 234 -6.61 -4.95 -12.92
N LEU A 235 -7.93 -5.01 -12.99
CA LEU A 235 -8.82 -3.92 -12.59
C LEU A 235 -9.60 -4.34 -11.34
N ALA A 236 -9.52 -3.58 -10.25
CA ALA A 236 -10.41 -3.77 -9.12
C ALA A 236 -11.19 -2.48 -8.84
N ILE A 237 -12.35 -2.35 -9.48
CA ILE A 237 -13.20 -1.16 -9.42
C ILE A 237 -14.64 -1.63 -9.19
N PRO A 238 -15.25 -1.31 -8.04
CA PRO A 238 -16.64 -1.62 -7.72
C PRO A 238 -17.63 -1.22 -8.81
N GLY A 239 -18.54 -2.14 -9.16
CA GLY A 239 -19.62 -1.87 -10.11
C GLY A 239 -19.23 -1.94 -11.59
N THR A 240 -17.97 -2.30 -11.89
CA THR A 240 -17.51 -2.49 -13.27
C THR A 240 -18.25 -3.64 -13.95
N CYS A 241 -18.75 -3.40 -15.16
CA CYS A 241 -19.39 -4.38 -16.00
C CYS A 241 -18.60 -4.54 -17.32
N ASP A 242 -18.26 -5.78 -17.69
CA ASP A 242 -17.61 -6.15 -18.98
C ASP A 242 -16.57 -5.14 -19.51
N PRO A 243 -15.45 -4.92 -18.78
CA PRO A 243 -14.51 -3.86 -19.12
C PRO A 243 -13.88 -4.05 -20.50
N LYS A 244 -13.84 -2.98 -21.30
CA LYS A 244 -13.30 -2.98 -22.68
C LYS A 244 -12.09 -2.09 -22.80
N PHE A 245 -11.04 -2.60 -23.44
CA PHE A 245 -9.80 -1.86 -23.65
C PHE A 245 -9.69 -1.37 -25.07
N LEU A 246 -9.32 -0.10 -25.20
CA LEU A 246 -9.08 0.58 -26.46
C LEU A 246 -7.65 1.11 -26.47
N PHE A 247 -6.93 0.88 -27.55
CA PHE A 247 -5.65 1.49 -27.87
C PHE A 247 -5.80 2.29 -29.15
N ASP A 248 -5.54 3.61 -29.10
CA ASP A 248 -5.80 4.53 -30.22
C ASP A 248 -7.20 4.33 -30.84
N ASP A 249 -8.21 4.24 -29.97
CA ASP A 249 -9.63 4.01 -30.31
C ASP A 249 -9.97 2.64 -30.95
N ILE A 250 -9.00 1.73 -31.05
CA ILE A 250 -9.19 0.35 -31.51
C ILE A 250 -9.36 -0.57 -30.31
N GLN A 251 -10.46 -1.34 -30.28
CA GLN A 251 -10.69 -2.33 -29.23
C GLN A 251 -9.63 -3.44 -29.31
N LEU A 252 -8.93 -3.67 -28.20
CA LEU A 252 -7.97 -4.75 -28.06
C LEU A 252 -8.69 -6.10 -27.90
N LYS A 253 -8.11 -7.14 -28.48
CA LYS A 253 -8.58 -8.52 -28.30
C LYS A 253 -7.95 -9.13 -27.07
N GLY A 254 -8.74 -9.88 -26.31
CA GLY A 254 -8.28 -10.53 -25.10
C GLY A 254 -9.38 -11.35 -24.43
N VAL A 255 -8.99 -12.04 -23.37
CA VAL A 255 -9.87 -12.81 -22.51
C VAL A 255 -10.04 -12.08 -21.19
N THR A 256 -11.30 -11.78 -20.85
CA THR A 256 -11.68 -11.16 -19.59
C THR A 256 -12.14 -12.23 -18.60
N THR A 257 -11.50 -12.28 -17.43
CA THR A 257 -11.81 -13.24 -16.36
C THR A 257 -12.10 -12.49 -15.07
N ILE A 258 -13.08 -12.95 -14.30
CA ILE A 258 -13.39 -12.43 -12.95
C ILE A 258 -12.58 -13.24 -11.94
N ILE A 259 -11.70 -12.61 -11.16
CA ILE A 259 -10.97 -13.31 -10.07
C ILE A 259 -11.82 -13.34 -8.80
N LYS A 260 -12.41 -12.19 -8.44
CA LYS A 260 -13.30 -12.02 -7.29
C LYS A 260 -14.30 -10.92 -7.62
N LYS A 261 -15.30 -10.74 -6.77
CA LYS A 261 -16.31 -9.68 -6.96
C LYS A 261 -15.61 -8.34 -7.21
N ASP A 262 -15.96 -7.69 -8.31
CA ASP A 262 -15.43 -6.39 -8.73
C ASP A 262 -13.91 -6.35 -9.07
N GLU A 263 -13.25 -7.51 -9.22
CA GLU A 263 -11.85 -7.62 -9.69
C GLU A 263 -11.75 -8.48 -10.95
N TRP A 264 -11.24 -7.85 -12.01
CA TRP A 264 -11.14 -8.37 -13.36
C TRP A 264 -9.68 -8.52 -13.78
N VAL A 265 -9.39 -9.60 -14.51
CA VAL A 265 -8.14 -9.75 -15.27
C VAL A 265 -8.49 -9.75 -16.74
N ILE A 266 -7.85 -8.86 -17.48
CA ILE A 266 -7.91 -8.84 -18.92
C ILE A 266 -6.55 -9.29 -19.42
N SER A 267 -6.52 -10.46 -20.05
CA SER A 267 -5.33 -10.99 -20.71
C SER A 267 -5.43 -10.69 -22.20
N LEU A 268 -4.51 -9.89 -22.72
CA LEU A 268 -4.45 -9.52 -24.13
C LEU A 268 -3.94 -10.69 -24.97
N GLU A 269 -4.40 -10.79 -26.22
CA GLU A 269 -3.85 -11.78 -27.18
C GLU A 269 -2.41 -11.46 -27.56
N GLU A 270 -2.06 -10.17 -27.60
CA GLU A 270 -0.72 -9.68 -27.92
C GLU A 270 -0.25 -8.71 -26.85
N CYS A 271 1.07 -8.71 -26.60
CA CYS A 271 1.69 -7.76 -25.69
C CYS A 271 1.51 -6.32 -26.20
N LEU A 272 1.00 -5.44 -25.33
CA LEU A 272 0.86 -4.03 -25.64
C LEU A 272 2.03 -3.24 -25.03
N CYS A 273 2.61 -2.35 -25.82
CA CYS A 273 3.65 -1.43 -25.38
C CYS A 273 3.20 0.00 -25.71
N ILE A 274 2.76 0.75 -24.70
CA ILE A 274 2.48 2.18 -24.87
C ILE A 274 3.79 2.97 -24.82
N ARG A 275 3.96 3.89 -25.76
CA ARG A 275 5.15 4.76 -25.90
C ARG A 275 4.76 6.22 -25.70
N GLU A 276 5.77 7.10 -25.66
CA GLU A 276 5.59 8.55 -25.61
C GLU A 276 4.47 9.04 -26.56
N GLY A 277 3.54 9.81 -25.98
CA GLY A 277 2.40 10.40 -26.68
C GLY A 277 1.22 9.45 -26.88
N GLN A 278 1.38 8.15 -26.65
CA GLN A 278 0.31 7.16 -26.82
C GLN A 278 -0.53 7.00 -25.56
N ARG A 279 -1.76 6.50 -25.75
CA ARG A 279 -2.70 6.26 -24.66
C ARG A 279 -3.50 4.97 -24.82
N VAL A 280 -3.91 4.43 -23.69
CA VAL A 280 -4.87 3.32 -23.58
C VAL A 280 -6.05 3.78 -22.75
N VAL A 281 -7.25 3.39 -23.18
CA VAL A 281 -8.50 3.67 -22.47
C VAL A 281 -9.18 2.35 -22.14
N CYS A 282 -9.42 2.11 -20.86
CA CYS A 282 -10.32 1.07 -20.38
C CYS A 282 -11.69 1.68 -20.10
N ARG A 283 -12.72 1.27 -20.84
CA ARG A 283 -14.13 1.56 -20.52
C ARG A 283 -14.63 0.51 -19.53
N ILE A 284 -15.32 0.95 -18.49
CA ILE A 284 -15.74 0.10 -17.35
C ILE A 284 -17.26 -0.01 -17.18
N GLY A 285 -18.03 0.49 -18.16
CA GLY A 285 -19.49 0.51 -18.17
C GLY A 285 -20.13 -0.64 -18.94
#